data_AF-A0AA97DPN8-F1
#
_entry.id   AF-A0AA97DPN8-F1
#
_cell.length_a   1.000
_cell.length_b   1.000
_cell.length_c   1.000
_cell.angle_alpha   90.00
_cell.angle_beta   90.00
_cell.angle_gamma   90.00
#
_symmetry.space_group_name_H-M   'P 1'
#
loop_
_entity.id
_entity.type
_entity.pdbx_description
1 polymer ?
#
loop_
_entity_poly.entity_id
_entity_poly.type
_entity_poly.pdbx_seq_one_letter_code
_entity_poly.pdbx_strand_id
1 'polypeptide(L)'
;MISIDRFEEILEALAEELPEQFYEELNGGILVDTGHPLHPADEHGDLYIMGEYRVDPAMGKYIVMFYGSFRRVFRGLDEAALTEEMRKVLRHEFRHHVEGRAGVRDLEVLDEAQIAAYRAQSREEDEKGQGA
;
A
#
# COMPACT_ATOMS: atom_id res chain seq x y z
N MET A 1 9.55 15.61 -5.21
CA MET A 1 9.70 14.17 -4.92
C MET A 1 10.74 14.01 -3.84
N ILE A 2 10.38 13.39 -2.73
CA ILE A 2 11.25 13.19 -1.57
C ILE A 2 12.30 12.09 -1.86
N SER A 3 13.42 12.08 -1.13
CA SER A 3 14.38 10.97 -1.19
C SER A 3 13.83 9.73 -0.47
N ILE A 4 14.46 8.58 -0.68
CA ILE A 4 14.13 7.37 0.07
C ILE A 4 14.40 7.57 1.57
N ASP A 5 15.50 8.23 1.92
CA ASP A 5 15.83 8.52 3.33
C ASP A 5 14.73 9.38 3.96
N ARG A 6 14.22 10.38 3.24
CA ARG A 6 13.11 11.22 3.71
C ARG A 6 11.80 10.45 3.80
N PHE A 7 11.57 9.49 2.91
CA PHE A 7 10.42 8.59 2.97
C PHE A 7 10.49 7.70 4.21
N GLU A 8 11.66 7.15 4.53
CA GLU A 8 11.89 6.36 5.74
C GLU A 8 11.69 7.20 7.02
N GLU A 9 12.22 8.43 7.07
CA GLU A 9 12.00 9.35 8.19
C GLU A 9 10.52 9.65 8.44
N ILE A 10 9.75 9.91 7.36
CA ILE A 10 8.31 10.15 7.47
C ILE A 10 7.60 8.88 7.92
N LEU A 11 7.98 7.73 7.38
CA LEU A 11 7.38 6.45 7.74
C LEU A 11 7.62 6.10 9.22
N GLU A 12 8.82 6.35 9.73
CA GLU A 12 9.17 6.17 11.15
C GLU A 12 8.31 7.08 12.04
N ALA A 13 8.19 8.36 11.70
CA ALA A 13 7.33 9.29 12.43
C ALA A 13 5.85 8.83 12.44
N LEU A 14 5.35 8.34 11.30
CA LEU A 14 3.99 7.79 11.19
C LEU A 14 3.81 6.49 11.97
N ALA A 15 4.86 5.67 12.05
CA ALA A 15 4.88 4.45 12.84
C ALA A 15 4.80 4.77 14.34
N GLU A 16 5.56 5.76 14.82
CA GLU A 16 5.53 6.22 16.21
C GLU A 16 4.16 6.78 16.64
N GLU A 17 3.34 7.27 15.71
CA GLU A 17 1.96 7.69 16.01
C GLU A 17 1.03 6.52 16.39
N LEU A 18 1.39 5.28 16.05
CA LEU A 18 0.57 4.10 16.26
C LEU A 18 0.83 3.48 17.65
N PRO A 19 -0.22 3.10 18.41
CA PRO A 19 -0.07 2.37 19.66
C PRO A 19 0.79 1.11 19.53
N GLU A 20 1.67 0.86 20.51
CA GLU A 20 2.57 -0.30 20.57
C GLU A 20 1.84 -1.65 20.42
N GLN A 21 0.57 -1.72 20.84
CA GLN A 21 -0.29 -2.91 20.73
C GLN A 21 -0.51 -3.36 19.28
N PHE A 22 -0.37 -2.46 18.30
CA PHE A 22 -0.48 -2.78 16.89
C PHE A 22 0.77 -3.45 16.32
N TYR A 23 1.88 -3.43 17.05
CA TYR A 23 3.14 -4.07 16.67
C TYR A 23 3.29 -5.48 17.26
N GLU A 24 2.33 -5.92 18.07
CA GLU A 24 2.35 -7.23 18.69
C GLU A 24 2.30 -8.35 17.63
N GLU A 25 3.29 -9.24 17.63
CA GLU A 25 3.54 -10.26 16.60
C GLU A 25 4.03 -9.74 15.23
N LEU A 26 4.27 -8.44 15.04
CA LEU A 26 4.88 -7.88 13.83
C LEU A 26 6.43 -7.99 13.90
N ASN A 27 6.92 -9.23 13.95
CA ASN A 27 8.33 -9.53 14.25
C ASN A 27 9.35 -8.96 13.25
N GLY A 28 8.96 -8.78 11.98
CA GLY A 28 9.84 -8.19 10.96
C GLY A 28 9.64 -6.69 10.78
N GLY A 29 8.74 -6.06 11.54
CA GLY A 29 8.51 -4.62 11.52
C GLY A 29 7.99 -4.09 10.20
N ILE A 30 8.39 -2.86 9.88
CA ILE A 30 8.01 -2.15 8.64
C ILE A 30 9.27 -1.97 7.79
N LEU A 31 9.20 -2.38 6.53
CA LEU A 31 10.30 -2.33 5.57
C LEU A 31 9.94 -1.40 4.41
N VAL A 32 10.93 -0.71 3.87
CA VAL A 32 10.78 0.08 2.64
C VAL A 32 11.45 -0.64 1.48
N ASP A 33 10.70 -0.84 0.40
CA ASP A 33 11.21 -1.43 -0.84
C ASP A 33 11.19 -0.38 -1.97
N THR A 34 12.29 -0.32 -2.73
CA THR A 34 12.43 0.58 -3.89
C THR A 34 11.74 0.08 -5.15
N GLY A 35 11.26 -1.16 -5.11
CA GLY A 35 10.46 -1.82 -6.12
C GLY A 35 9.10 -1.15 -6.31
N HIS A 36 8.43 -1.58 -7.37
CA HIS A 36 7.13 -1.07 -7.77
C HIS A 36 6.24 -2.20 -8.33
N PRO A 37 5.91 -3.20 -7.50
CA PRO A 37 5.14 -4.33 -7.97
C PRO A 37 3.76 -3.86 -8.45
N LEU A 38 3.37 -4.39 -9.61
CA LEU A 38 2.01 -4.24 -10.12
C LEU A 38 1.10 -5.22 -9.39
N HIS A 39 -0.13 -4.80 -9.17
CA HIS A 39 -1.14 -5.65 -8.57
C HIS A 39 -1.48 -6.81 -9.53
N PRO A 40 -1.71 -8.06 -9.07
CA PRO A 40 -2.06 -9.18 -9.94
C PRO A 40 -3.33 -9.00 -10.78
N ALA A 41 -4.19 -8.06 -10.35
CA ALA A 41 -5.42 -7.68 -11.04
C ALA A 41 -5.23 -6.54 -12.06
N ASP A 42 -4.00 -6.04 -12.22
CA ASP A 42 -3.63 -5.01 -13.19
C ASP A 42 -3.81 -5.53 -14.62
N GLU A 43 -4.48 -4.74 -15.46
CA GLU A 43 -4.71 -5.06 -16.86
C GLU A 43 -3.92 -4.11 -17.80
N HIS A 44 -3.52 -2.93 -17.30
CA HIS A 44 -2.95 -1.85 -18.12
C HIS A 44 -1.55 -1.38 -17.71
N GLY A 45 -0.92 -1.95 -16.69
CA GLY A 45 0.43 -1.59 -16.24
C GLY A 45 0.50 -0.37 -15.33
N ASP A 46 -0.62 0.02 -14.72
CA ASP A 46 -0.78 1.26 -13.97
C ASP A 46 -1.33 1.06 -12.54
N LEU A 47 -1.78 -0.15 -12.18
CA LEU A 47 -2.22 -0.49 -10.84
C LEU A 47 -1.03 -0.98 -10.00
N TYR A 48 -0.45 -0.08 -9.22
CA TYR A 48 0.69 -0.37 -8.33
C TYR A 48 0.27 -0.75 -6.91
N ILE A 49 0.97 -1.71 -6.31
CA ILE A 49 0.86 -2.02 -4.89
C ILE A 49 1.68 -0.99 -4.11
N MET A 50 1.04 -0.32 -3.15
CA MET A 50 1.66 0.75 -2.35
C MET A 50 2.20 0.23 -1.03
N GLY A 51 1.48 -0.70 -0.39
CA GLY A 51 1.88 -1.41 0.80
C GLY A 51 1.44 -2.87 0.71
N GLU A 52 2.10 -3.74 1.46
CA GLU A 52 1.71 -5.15 1.57
C GLU A 52 2.11 -5.72 2.94
N TYR A 53 1.12 -6.23 3.66
CA TYR A 53 1.33 -7.08 4.82
C TYR A 53 1.71 -8.50 4.39
N ARG A 54 2.89 -8.95 4.82
CA ARG A 54 3.42 -10.29 4.52
C ARG A 54 3.56 -11.14 5.77
N VAL A 55 3.30 -12.43 5.59
CA VAL A 55 3.51 -13.46 6.62
C VAL A 55 4.46 -14.51 6.06
N ASP A 56 5.67 -14.55 6.61
CA ASP A 56 6.70 -15.50 6.22
C ASP A 56 6.98 -16.49 7.37
N PRO A 57 7.07 -17.80 7.10
CA PRO A 57 7.37 -18.79 8.14
C PRO A 57 8.74 -18.63 8.82
N ALA A 58 9.71 -17.99 8.17
CA ALA A 58 11.07 -17.80 8.66
C ALA A 58 11.31 -16.38 9.21
N MET A 59 10.81 -15.33 8.54
CA MET A 59 10.94 -13.94 8.99
C MET A 59 9.80 -13.46 9.89
N GLY A 60 8.68 -14.18 9.94
CA GLY A 60 7.49 -13.77 10.68
C GLY A 60 6.60 -12.80 9.90
N LYS A 61 5.85 -11.97 10.63
CA LYS A 61 4.90 -11.01 10.07
C LYS A 61 5.57 -9.65 9.92
N TYR A 62 5.44 -9.02 8.75
CA TYR A 62 6.03 -7.70 8.47
C TYR A 62 5.23 -6.94 7.42
N ILE A 63 5.38 -5.62 7.41
CA ILE A 63 4.75 -4.72 6.45
C ILE A 63 5.81 -4.21 5.49
N VAL A 64 5.52 -4.22 4.19
CA VAL A 64 6.40 -3.64 3.16
C VAL A 64 5.72 -2.43 2.56
N MET A 65 6.42 -1.30 2.48
CA MET A 65 5.99 -0.07 1.83
C MET A 65 6.81 0.13 0.54
N PHE A 66 6.16 0.22 -0.61
CA PHE A 66 6.83 0.29 -1.91
C PHE A 66 7.09 1.73 -2.34
N TYR A 67 8.21 2.30 -1.90
CA TYR A 67 8.65 3.64 -2.30
C TYR A 67 8.66 3.82 -3.83
N GLY A 68 9.04 2.79 -4.59
CA GLY A 68 9.03 2.85 -6.05
C GLY A 68 7.63 3.05 -6.65
N SER A 69 6.59 2.48 -6.01
CA SER A 69 5.18 2.67 -6.37
C SER A 69 4.70 4.08 -6.01
N PHE A 70 4.98 4.55 -4.79
CA PHE A 70 4.67 5.92 -4.36
C PHE A 70 5.27 6.97 -5.31
N ARG A 71 6.53 6.77 -5.72
CA ARG A 71 7.19 7.63 -6.71
C ARG A 71 6.49 7.65 -8.06
N ARG A 72 5.81 6.59 -8.47
CA ARG A 72 5.17 6.48 -9.79
C ARG A 72 3.79 7.10 -9.79
N VAL A 73 3.00 6.77 -8.77
CA VAL A 73 1.62 7.23 -8.60
C VAL A 73 1.58 8.71 -8.17
N PHE A 74 2.43 9.13 -7.25
CA PHE A 74 2.36 10.46 -6.64
C PHE A 74 3.46 11.45 -7.10
N ARG A 75 3.85 11.39 -8.38
CA ARG A 75 4.93 12.24 -8.95
C ARG A 75 4.73 13.75 -8.75
N GLY A 76 3.49 14.20 -8.56
CA GLY A 76 3.13 15.61 -8.44
C GLY A 76 2.71 16.07 -7.04
N LEU A 77 2.69 15.19 -6.05
CA LEU A 77 2.31 15.58 -4.68
C LEU A 77 3.46 16.29 -3.96
N ASP A 78 3.09 17.25 -3.12
CA ASP A 78 4.00 17.82 -2.14
C ASP A 78 4.22 16.84 -0.97
N GLU A 79 5.20 17.14 -0.13
CA GLU A 79 5.58 16.25 0.98
C GLU A 79 4.42 16.05 1.97
N ALA A 80 3.62 17.08 2.22
CA ALA A 80 2.49 17.02 3.15
C ALA A 80 1.38 16.09 2.63
N ALA A 81 0.99 16.23 1.36
CA ALA A 81 0.01 15.33 0.75
C ALA A 81 0.55 13.89 0.65
N LEU A 82 1.83 13.72 0.29
CA LEU A 82 2.46 12.41 0.26
C LEU A 82 2.47 11.75 1.64
N THR A 83 2.77 12.50 2.69
CA THR A 83 2.73 12.02 4.08
C THR A 83 1.35 11.51 4.46
N GLU A 84 0.29 12.21 4.05
CA GLU A 84 -1.08 11.79 4.33
C GLU A 84 -1.44 10.50 3.56
N GLU A 85 -0.99 10.36 2.32
CA GLU A 85 -1.17 9.11 1.55
C GLU A 85 -0.36 7.95 2.15
N MET A 86 0.89 8.20 2.58
CA MET A 86 1.70 7.21 3.30
C MET A 86 1.02 6.77 4.59
N ARG A 87 0.44 7.71 5.36
CA ARG A 87 -0.31 7.42 6.59
C ARG A 87 -1.51 6.53 6.31
N LYS A 88 -2.27 6.80 5.24
CA LYS A 88 -3.42 5.98 4.86
C LYS A 88 -3.00 4.55 4.53
N VAL A 89 -1.97 4.37 3.70
CA VAL A 89 -1.46 3.05 3.32
C VAL A 89 -0.89 2.32 4.54
N LEU A 90 -0.09 2.99 5.37
CA LEU A 90 0.46 2.38 6.58
C LEU A 90 -0.64 1.86 7.50
N ARG A 91 -1.64 2.70 7.81
CA ARG A 91 -2.79 2.30 8.64
C ARG A 91 -3.59 1.16 8.03
N HIS A 92 -3.66 1.10 6.71
CA HIS A 92 -4.32 0.03 5.99
C HIS A 92 -3.57 -1.31 6.19
N GLU A 93 -2.25 -1.35 6.02
CA GLU A 93 -1.46 -2.55 6.26
C GLU A 93 -1.45 -3.00 7.73
N PHE A 94 -1.43 -2.06 8.67
CA PHE A 94 -1.56 -2.38 10.10
C PHE A 94 -2.91 -3.00 10.43
N ARG A 95 -3.97 -2.54 9.77
CA ARG A 95 -5.30 -3.13 9.95
C ARG A 95 -5.32 -4.57 9.43
N HIS A 96 -4.74 -4.84 8.27
CA HIS A 96 -4.56 -6.22 7.76
C HIS A 96 -3.79 -7.10 8.73
N HIS A 97 -2.74 -6.57 9.36
CA HIS A 97 -2.01 -7.29 10.40
C HIS A 97 -2.90 -7.65 11.60
N VAL A 98 -3.67 -6.69 12.12
CA VAL A 98 -4.57 -6.89 13.26
C VAL A 98 -5.69 -7.87 12.93
N GLU A 99 -6.27 -7.76 11.74
CA GLU A 99 -7.33 -8.63 11.24
C GLU A 99 -6.83 -10.05 11.00
N GLY A 100 -5.66 -10.19 10.38
CA GLY A 100 -4.97 -11.47 10.23
C GLY A 100 -4.66 -12.15 11.57
N ARG A 101 -4.39 -11.38 12.62
CA ARG A 101 -4.28 -11.89 14.00
C ARG A 101 -5.63 -12.30 14.59
N ALA A 102 -6.69 -11.54 14.33
CA ALA A 102 -8.03 -11.85 14.79
C ALA A 102 -8.71 -13.00 14.01
N GLY A 103 -8.11 -13.46 12.90
CA GLY A 103 -8.71 -14.44 12.00
C GLY A 103 -9.92 -13.91 11.23
N VAL A 104 -10.07 -12.59 11.18
CA VAL A 104 -11.16 -11.87 10.50
C VAL A 104 -10.65 -11.40 9.15
N ARG A 105 -11.42 -11.57 8.08
CA ARG A 105 -11.09 -11.14 6.71
C ARG A 105 -12.15 -10.20 6.14
N ASP A 106 -12.69 -9.34 7.00
CA ASP A 106 -13.86 -8.53 6.63
C ASP A 106 -13.52 -7.40 5.64
N LEU A 107 -12.23 -7.08 5.41
CA LEU A 107 -11.81 -5.92 4.61
C LEU A 107 -11.07 -6.23 3.30
N GLU A 108 -10.83 -7.50 2.97
CA GLU A 108 -10.49 -7.90 1.59
C GLU A 108 -11.55 -7.35 0.60
N VAL A 109 -12.80 -7.22 1.06
CA VAL A 109 -13.94 -6.66 0.30
C VAL A 109 -13.76 -5.17 -0.08
N LEU A 110 -13.10 -4.36 0.76
CA LEU A 110 -12.87 -2.93 0.44
C LEU A 110 -11.75 -2.76 -0.59
N ASP A 111 -10.71 -3.59 -0.51
CA ASP A 111 -9.65 -3.62 -1.52
C ASP A 111 -10.18 -4.16 -2.85
N GLU A 112 -11.00 -5.21 -2.81
CA GLU A 112 -11.74 -5.71 -3.97
C GLU A 112 -12.63 -4.63 -4.58
N ALA A 113 -13.28 -3.78 -3.79
CA ALA A 113 -14.11 -2.69 -4.29
C ALA A 113 -13.26 -1.60 -5.00
N GLN A 114 -12.06 -1.26 -4.49
CA GLN A 114 -11.14 -0.36 -5.18
C GLN A 114 -10.63 -0.96 -6.50
N ILE A 115 -10.31 -2.25 -6.52
CA ILE A 115 -9.91 -2.98 -7.74
C ILE A 115 -11.07 -3.07 -8.74
N ALA A 116 -12.29 -3.29 -8.26
CA ALA A 116 -13.49 -3.35 -9.10
C ALA A 116 -13.80 -1.99 -9.74
N ALA A 117 -13.62 -0.89 -8.99
CA ALA A 117 -13.75 0.47 -9.52
C ALA A 117 -12.69 0.75 -10.61
N TYR A 118 -11.43 0.34 -10.38
CA TYR A 118 -10.37 0.41 -11.38
C TYR A 118 -10.75 -0.36 -12.66
N ARG A 119 -11.17 -1.64 -12.53
CA ARG A 119 -11.61 -2.44 -13.69
C ARG A 119 -12.79 -1.83 -14.43
N ALA A 120 -13.73 -1.21 -13.72
CA ALA A 120 -14.88 -0.55 -14.35
C ALA A 120 -14.44 0.67 -15.18
N GLN A 121 -13.51 1.47 -14.65
CA GLN A 121 -12.97 2.63 -15.37
C GLN A 121 -12.15 2.22 -16.59
N SER A 122 -11.28 1.21 -16.47
CA SER A 122 -10.47 0.71 -17.58
C SER A 122 -11.32 0.19 -18.75
N ARG A 123 -12.43 -0.50 -18.46
CA ARG A 123 -13.38 -0.95 -19.49
C ARG A 123 -14.07 0.20 -20.22
N GLU A 124 -14.40 1.29 -19.53
CA GLU A 124 -14.98 2.48 -20.17
C GLU A 124 -13.96 3.22 -21.07
N GLU A 125 -12.68 3.19 -20.72
CA GLU A 125 -11.60 3.79 -21.52
C GLU A 125 -11.31 2.97 -22.79
N ASP A 126 -11.30 1.63 -22.69
CA ASP A 126 -11.16 0.72 -23.84
C ASP A 126 -12.33 0.82 -24.83
N GLU A 127 -13.56 1.02 -24.34
CA GLU A 127 -14.76 1.22 -25.18
C GLU A 127 -14.76 2.58 -25.89
N LYS A 128 -14.18 3.62 -25.27
CA LYS A 128 -14.02 4.95 -25.91
C LYS A 128 -12.86 5.01 -26.90
N GLY A 129 -11.83 4.17 -26.74
CA GLY A 129 -10.68 4.10 -27.64
C GLY A 129 -10.93 3.40 -28.99
N GLN A 130 -11.99 2.59 -29.10
CA GLN A 130 -12.34 1.84 -30.32
C GLN A 130 -13.33 2.58 -31.25
N GLY A 131 -13.67 3.84 -30.93
CA GLY A 131 -14.65 4.65 -31.66
C GLY A 131 -14.09 5.82 -32.47
N ALA A 132 -12.78 5.86 -32.76
CA ALA A 132 -12.13 6.92 -33.55
C ALA A 132 -11.61 6.41 -34.90
#